data_AF-A0A931FMJ8-F1
#
_entry.id   AF-A0A931FMJ8-F1
#
_cell.length_a   1.000
_cell.length_b   1.000
_cell.length_c   1.000
_cell.angle_alpha   90.00
_cell.angle_beta   90.00
_cell.angle_gamma   90.00
#
_symmetry.space_group_name_H-M   'P 1'
#
loop_
_entity.id
_entity.type
_entity.pdbx_description
1 polymer ?
#
loop_
_entity_poly.entity_id
_entity_poly.type
_entity_poly.pdbx_seq_one_letter_code
_entity_poly.pdbx_strand_id
1 'polypeptide(L)'
;MLLPRRLFPFLLLPALWSCSTSDSNPIVDFGEGQGITYRNGQNLPVGPRDYTDWTTDATWNKPERDLFPDVNADLNGPQRTELFGETTVFPNPSESGRTTWLVWPRNRTSPNQLTLRAVLVNRQYQPLLRIGPLPLATNGLATALDYPKAGLSPRELYRLYYVATDASGLVYKGHGDVRYDPQ
;
A
#
# COMPACT_ATOMS: atom_id res chain seq x y z
N MET A 1 -51.59 6.11 64.65
CA MET A 1 -51.02 4.75 64.53
C MET A 1 -50.48 4.60 63.11
N LEU A 2 -49.15 4.49 62.99
CA LEU A 2 -48.31 4.05 61.85
C LEU A 2 -48.48 4.70 60.45
N LEU A 3 -47.56 5.61 60.11
CA LEU A 3 -47.24 6.01 58.72
C LEU A 3 -46.32 4.97 58.03
N PRO A 4 -46.55 4.61 56.76
CA PRO A 4 -45.62 3.77 56.01
C PRO A 4 -44.49 4.60 55.36
N ARG A 5 -43.27 4.28 55.77
CA ARG A 5 -41.97 4.74 55.24
C ARG A 5 -41.76 4.13 53.84
N ARG A 6 -41.81 4.93 52.78
CA ARG A 6 -41.48 4.48 51.41
C ARG A 6 -39.96 4.59 51.18
N LEU A 7 -39.29 3.45 51.08
CA LEU A 7 -37.91 3.35 50.60
C LEU A 7 -37.88 3.75 49.11
N PHE A 8 -37.13 4.79 48.78
CA PHE A 8 -36.73 5.11 47.41
C PHE A 8 -35.59 4.18 46.99
N PRO A 9 -35.74 3.34 45.95
CA PRO A 9 -34.61 2.59 45.41
C PRO A 9 -33.70 3.56 44.64
N PHE A 10 -32.46 3.68 45.10
CA PHE A 10 -31.36 4.30 44.37
C PHE A 10 -31.13 3.50 43.07
N LEU A 11 -31.54 4.07 41.94
CA LEU A 11 -31.16 3.61 40.60
C LEU A 11 -29.66 3.88 40.41
N LEU A 12 -28.86 2.83 40.60
CA LEU A 12 -27.46 2.79 40.16
C LEU A 12 -27.44 2.73 38.62
N LEU A 13 -27.33 3.90 38.00
CA LEU A 13 -27.02 4.03 36.58
C LEU A 13 -25.57 3.56 36.35
N PRO A 14 -25.32 2.49 35.58
CA PRO A 14 -23.97 2.16 35.16
C PRO A 14 -23.51 3.29 34.24
N ALA A 15 -22.53 4.08 34.71
CA ALA A 15 -21.80 5.00 33.86
C ALA A 15 -21.09 4.16 32.80
N LEU A 16 -21.70 4.07 31.62
CA LEU A 16 -21.07 3.54 30.42
C LEU A 16 -19.88 4.44 30.11
N TRP A 17 -18.72 4.08 30.63
CA TRP A 17 -17.42 4.55 30.16
C TRP A 17 -17.27 3.99 28.74
N SER A 18 -17.91 4.67 27.78
CA SER A 18 -17.59 4.55 26.37
C SER A 18 -16.19 5.12 26.21
N CYS A 19 -15.20 4.25 26.40
CA CYS A 19 -13.84 4.50 26.01
C CYS A 19 -13.87 4.62 24.49
N SER A 20 -14.16 5.83 23.98
CA SER A 20 -13.92 6.17 22.59
C SER A 20 -12.40 6.19 22.45
N THR A 21 -11.81 5.03 22.11
CA THR A 21 -10.53 5.05 21.40
C THR A 21 -10.74 6.03 20.27
N SER A 22 -10.01 7.15 20.31
CA SER A 22 -10.02 8.10 19.22
C SER A 22 -9.68 7.30 17.98
N ASP A 23 -10.65 7.15 17.08
CA ASP A 23 -10.45 6.64 15.73
C ASP A 23 -9.56 7.65 15.02
N SER A 24 -8.27 7.66 15.36
CA SER A 24 -7.28 8.36 14.56
C SER A 24 -7.34 7.66 13.21
N ASN A 25 -7.71 8.43 12.18
CA ASN A 25 -7.67 7.94 10.81
C ASN A 25 -6.28 7.30 10.59
N PRO A 26 -6.23 6.04 10.12
CA PRO A 26 -4.97 5.34 9.98
C PRO A 26 -4.05 6.13 9.06
N ILE A 27 -2.79 6.23 9.45
CA ILE A 27 -1.74 6.97 8.74
C ILE A 27 -0.76 5.95 8.18
N VAL A 28 -0.32 6.14 6.94
CA VAL A 28 0.77 5.35 6.36
C VAL A 28 2.04 5.64 7.15
N ASP A 29 2.67 4.59 7.67
CA ASP A 29 3.99 4.65 8.26
C ASP A 29 5.04 4.41 7.16
N PHE A 30 5.75 5.47 6.79
CA PHE A 30 6.83 5.45 5.81
C PHE A 30 8.16 4.93 6.38
N GLY A 31 8.17 4.47 7.63
CA GLY A 31 9.38 4.00 8.30
C GLY A 31 10.30 5.13 8.75
N GLU A 32 11.48 4.76 9.25
CA GLU A 32 12.51 5.70 9.66
C GLU A 32 13.32 6.23 8.47
N GLY A 33 13.77 7.48 8.54
CA GLY A 33 14.67 8.08 7.55
C GLY A 33 13.96 8.76 6.38
N GLN A 34 14.50 8.58 5.17
CA GLN A 34 13.99 9.22 3.94
C GLN A 34 12.78 8.49 3.35
N GLY A 35 12.54 7.24 3.77
CA GLY A 35 11.40 6.42 3.35
C GLY A 35 11.36 6.10 1.86
N ILE A 36 12.49 6.08 1.15
CA ILE A 36 12.57 5.69 -0.28
C ILE A 36 13.92 5.04 -0.62
N THR A 37 13.91 4.15 -1.60
CA THR A 37 15.10 3.64 -2.29
C THR A 37 15.44 4.52 -3.49
N TYR A 38 16.66 5.08 -3.46
CA TYR A 38 17.10 6.02 -4.48
C TYR A 38 17.57 5.34 -5.78
N ARG A 39 17.05 5.81 -6.92
CA ARG A 39 17.44 5.35 -8.26
C ARG A 39 17.48 6.48 -9.28
N ASN A 40 18.43 6.44 -10.21
CA ASN A 40 18.57 7.44 -11.28
C ASN A 40 17.71 7.09 -12.51
N GLY A 41 17.76 7.93 -13.55
CA GLY A 41 17.01 7.73 -14.79
C GLY A 41 17.35 6.45 -15.57
N GLN A 42 18.45 5.78 -15.24
CA GLN A 42 18.90 4.50 -15.82
C GLN A 42 18.59 3.29 -14.90
N ASN A 43 17.77 3.49 -13.87
CA ASN A 43 17.42 2.48 -12.86
C ASN A 43 18.63 1.99 -12.04
N LEU A 44 19.70 2.78 -11.95
CA LEU A 44 20.87 2.45 -11.13
C LEU A 44 20.69 3.01 -9.71
N PRO A 45 21.07 2.27 -8.65
CA PRO A 45 21.03 2.76 -7.28
C PRO A 45 21.92 4.01 -7.11
N VAL A 46 21.38 5.06 -6.49
CA VAL A 46 22.11 6.32 -6.26
C VAL A 46 21.81 6.92 -4.89
N GLY A 47 22.58 6.55 -3.87
CA GLY A 47 22.42 7.10 -2.52
C GLY A 47 21.80 6.10 -1.54
N PRO A 48 21.09 6.56 -0.50
CA PRO A 48 20.55 5.68 0.54
C PRO A 48 19.57 4.64 -0.02
N ARG A 49 19.59 3.46 0.58
CA ARG A 49 18.63 2.39 0.33
C ARG A 49 17.74 2.22 1.55
N ASP A 50 16.45 2.26 1.34
CA ASP A 50 15.47 1.79 2.31
C ASP A 50 15.27 0.29 2.10
N TYR A 51 15.49 -0.51 3.16
CA TYR A 51 15.37 -1.96 3.08
C TYR A 51 13.95 -2.46 3.23
N THR A 52 13.02 -1.61 3.65
CA THR A 52 11.59 -1.92 3.72
C THR A 52 10.89 -1.63 2.40
N ASP A 53 11.46 -0.74 1.59
CA ASP A 53 10.97 -0.36 0.28
C ASP A 53 11.14 -1.46 -0.79
N TRP A 54 10.14 -1.59 -1.68
CA TRP A 54 10.06 -2.63 -2.71
C TRP A 54 10.16 -4.06 -2.17
N THR A 55 9.65 -4.30 -0.95
CA THR A 55 9.60 -5.62 -0.32
C THR A 55 8.21 -6.24 -0.36
N THR A 56 8.12 -7.51 0.01
CA THR A 56 6.84 -8.22 0.15
C THR A 56 6.30 -8.08 1.57
N ASP A 57 5.00 -7.85 1.67
CA ASP A 57 4.31 -7.77 2.95
C ASP A 57 3.67 -9.11 3.30
N ALA A 58 3.89 -9.64 4.50
CA ALA A 58 3.21 -10.84 4.95
C ALA A 58 1.71 -10.60 5.16
N THR A 59 1.36 -9.49 5.81
CA THR A 59 -0.01 -9.14 6.19
C THR A 59 -0.29 -7.68 5.92
N TRP A 60 -1.52 -7.37 5.53
CA TRP A 60 -2.04 -6.02 5.36
C TRP A 60 -3.15 -5.77 6.35
N ASN A 61 -3.18 -4.55 6.89
CA ASN A 61 -4.24 -4.06 7.75
C ASN A 61 -5.53 -3.78 6.94
N LYS A 62 -6.59 -3.33 7.60
CA LYS A 62 -7.87 -3.10 6.91
C LYS A 62 -7.77 -2.02 5.81
N PRO A 63 -7.24 -0.80 6.08
CA PRO A 63 -7.04 0.23 5.05
C PRO A 63 -6.32 -0.27 3.79
N GLU A 64 -5.23 -1.02 3.96
CA GLU A 64 -4.43 -1.56 2.86
C GLU A 64 -5.21 -2.54 1.99
N ARG A 65 -5.99 -3.44 2.62
CA ARG A 65 -6.87 -4.37 1.88
C ARG A 65 -8.01 -3.64 1.17
N ASP A 66 -8.57 -2.61 1.80
CA ASP A 66 -9.65 -1.80 1.22
C ASP A 66 -9.19 -1.01 -0.02
N LEU A 67 -7.87 -0.87 -0.26
CA LEU A 67 -7.35 -0.33 -1.52
C LEU A 67 -7.66 -1.22 -2.72
N PHE A 68 -7.91 -2.53 -2.54
CA PHE A 68 -8.10 -3.51 -3.61
C PHE A 68 -9.45 -4.24 -3.51
N PRO A 69 -10.59 -3.52 -3.57
CA PRO A 69 -11.91 -4.11 -3.36
C PRO A 69 -12.33 -5.10 -4.46
N ASP A 70 -11.66 -5.07 -5.61
CA ASP A 70 -11.92 -5.92 -6.77
C ASP A 70 -11.04 -7.18 -6.82
N VAL A 71 -10.13 -7.36 -5.85
CA VAL A 71 -9.30 -8.57 -5.76
C VAL A 71 -10.05 -9.66 -5.00
N ASN A 72 -10.53 -10.67 -5.72
CA ASN A 72 -11.19 -11.84 -5.15
C ASN A 72 -10.17 -12.90 -4.66
N ALA A 73 -9.26 -12.49 -3.79
CA ALA A 73 -8.29 -13.36 -3.13
C ALA A 73 -8.09 -12.91 -1.68
N ASP A 74 -7.76 -13.85 -0.79
CA ASP A 74 -7.34 -13.49 0.56
C ASP A 74 -5.99 -12.77 0.50
N LEU A 75 -6.00 -11.45 0.67
CA LEU A 75 -4.79 -10.63 0.66
C LEU A 75 -3.88 -10.93 1.86
N ASN A 76 -4.34 -11.61 2.91
CA ASN A 76 -3.49 -12.10 4.01
C ASN A 76 -3.19 -13.60 3.90
N GLY A 77 -3.58 -14.22 2.79
CA GLY A 77 -3.28 -15.61 2.51
C GLY A 77 -1.81 -15.85 2.18
N PRO A 78 -1.42 -17.14 2.04
CA PRO A 78 -0.07 -17.51 1.60
C PRO A 78 0.30 -16.88 0.25
N GLN A 79 1.56 -16.45 0.13
CA GLN A 79 2.13 -15.92 -1.11
C GLN A 79 3.02 -16.96 -1.81
N ARG A 80 3.15 -16.83 -3.13
CA ARG A 80 4.03 -17.63 -4.01
C ARG A 80 5.16 -16.75 -4.55
N THR A 81 6.00 -16.28 -3.63
CA THR A 81 7.06 -15.30 -3.92
C THR A 81 8.10 -15.82 -4.92
N GLU A 82 8.23 -17.13 -5.09
CA GLU A 82 9.07 -17.77 -6.10
C GLU A 82 8.66 -17.46 -7.55
N LEU A 83 7.42 -17.02 -7.77
CA LEU A 83 6.92 -16.62 -9.09
C LEU A 83 7.22 -15.15 -9.42
N PHE A 84 7.55 -14.34 -8.41
CA PHE A 84 7.75 -12.90 -8.53
C PHE A 84 9.24 -12.54 -8.40
N GLY A 85 9.69 -11.61 -9.25
CA GLY A 85 11.08 -11.19 -9.33
C GLY A 85 11.28 -9.85 -8.64
N GLU A 86 11.83 -8.90 -9.39
CA GLU A 86 12.13 -7.55 -8.92
C GLU A 86 10.99 -6.57 -9.25
N THR A 87 10.82 -5.55 -8.39
CA THR A 87 9.93 -4.41 -8.60
C THR A 87 10.69 -3.14 -8.23
N THR A 88 10.62 -2.11 -9.07
CA THR A 88 11.38 -0.86 -8.88
C THR A 88 10.64 0.32 -9.47
N VAL A 89 10.85 1.51 -8.89
CA VAL A 89 10.50 2.78 -9.53
C VAL A 89 11.78 3.58 -9.79
N PHE A 90 11.89 4.18 -10.97
CA PHE A 90 13.04 5.01 -11.34
C PHE A 90 12.70 6.06 -12.42
N PRO A 91 13.26 7.28 -12.32
CA PRO A 91 14.02 7.79 -11.17
C PRO A 91 13.14 7.88 -9.91
N ASN A 92 13.76 7.70 -8.75
CA ASN A 92 13.13 7.90 -7.44
C ASN A 92 14.18 8.53 -6.50
N PRO A 93 14.00 9.77 -6.00
CA PRO A 93 12.92 10.69 -6.36
C PRO A 93 12.93 11.07 -7.86
N SER A 94 11.79 11.50 -8.40
CA SER A 94 11.70 12.02 -9.77
C SER A 94 11.77 13.55 -9.77
N GLU A 95 12.73 14.14 -10.49
CA GLU A 95 12.83 15.59 -10.66
C GLU A 95 11.81 16.14 -11.66
N SER A 96 11.51 15.37 -12.72
CA SER A 96 10.58 15.77 -13.78
C SER A 96 9.10 15.53 -13.42
N GLY A 97 8.84 14.84 -12.31
CA GLY A 97 7.51 14.34 -11.97
C GLY A 97 7.07 13.14 -12.79
N ARG A 98 7.91 12.62 -13.69
CA ARG A 98 7.68 11.39 -14.44
C ARG A 98 8.65 10.30 -14.02
N THR A 99 8.14 9.09 -13.87
CA THR A 99 8.95 7.91 -13.52
C THR A 99 8.41 6.67 -14.21
N THR A 100 9.15 5.56 -14.12
CA THR A 100 8.71 4.25 -14.58
C THR A 100 8.67 3.28 -13.42
N TRP A 101 7.53 2.63 -13.22
CA TRP A 101 7.40 1.46 -12.37
C TRP A 101 7.63 0.20 -13.20
N LEU A 102 8.66 -0.57 -12.85
CA LEU A 102 9.00 -1.86 -13.46
C LEU A 102 8.66 -3.00 -12.53
N VAL A 103 8.06 -4.04 -13.10
CA VAL A 103 7.72 -5.28 -12.41
C VAL A 103 8.18 -6.45 -13.28
N TRP A 104 9.00 -7.33 -12.73
CA TRP A 104 9.47 -8.53 -13.44
C TRP A 104 9.04 -9.79 -12.71
N PRO A 105 8.34 -10.73 -13.37
CA PRO A 105 8.17 -12.06 -12.81
C PRO A 105 9.52 -12.80 -12.82
N ARG A 106 9.75 -13.64 -11.81
CA ARG A 106 10.97 -14.47 -11.74
C ARG A 106 10.93 -15.59 -12.76
N ASN A 107 9.77 -16.21 -12.90
CA ASN A 107 9.58 -17.34 -13.79
C ASN A 107 8.95 -16.91 -15.13
N ARG A 108 9.80 -16.76 -16.15
CA ARG A 108 9.39 -16.37 -17.51
C ARG A 108 8.67 -17.49 -18.28
N THR A 109 8.51 -18.67 -17.69
CA THR A 109 7.82 -19.81 -18.31
C THR A 109 6.60 -20.26 -17.50
N SER A 110 6.21 -19.51 -16.47
CA SER A 110 5.01 -19.84 -15.70
C SER A 110 3.79 -19.86 -16.64
N PRO A 111 3.03 -20.97 -16.71
CA PRO A 111 1.80 -21.03 -17.50
C PRO A 111 0.71 -20.12 -16.92
N ASN A 112 0.87 -19.68 -15.67
CA ASN A 112 -0.13 -18.88 -14.99
C ASN A 112 -0.04 -17.43 -15.46
N GLN A 113 -1.10 -16.95 -16.10
CA GLN A 113 -1.26 -15.55 -16.44
C GLN A 113 -1.44 -14.73 -15.16
N LEU A 114 -0.40 -14.01 -14.76
CA LEU A 114 -0.43 -13.11 -13.62
C LEU A 114 -1.23 -11.85 -13.98
N THR A 115 -2.08 -11.39 -13.08
CA THR A 115 -2.78 -10.10 -13.16
C THR A 115 -2.27 -9.19 -12.07
N LEU A 116 -1.73 -8.05 -12.47
CA LEU A 116 -1.19 -7.01 -11.60
C LEU A 116 -2.19 -5.87 -11.40
N ARG A 117 -2.28 -5.38 -10.17
CA ARG A 117 -2.96 -4.14 -9.79
C ARG A 117 -2.06 -3.33 -8.87
N ALA A 118 -2.20 -2.01 -8.90
CA ALA A 118 -1.54 -1.14 -7.94
C ALA A 118 -2.35 0.11 -7.62
N VAL A 119 -2.07 0.68 -6.45
CA VAL A 119 -2.69 1.91 -5.97
C VAL A 119 -1.62 2.79 -5.36
N LEU A 120 -1.47 4.01 -5.87
CA LEU A 120 -0.63 5.04 -5.29
C LEU A 120 -1.47 5.84 -4.30
N VAL A 121 -1.01 5.95 -3.07
CA VAL A 121 -1.71 6.65 -1.99
C VAL A 121 -0.86 7.73 -1.35
N ASN A 122 -1.54 8.73 -0.77
CA ASN A 122 -0.91 9.66 0.17
C ASN A 122 -0.83 9.06 1.59
N ARG A 123 -0.33 9.87 2.52
CA ARG A 123 -0.15 9.49 3.93
C ARG A 123 -1.46 9.14 4.67
N GLN A 124 -2.62 9.53 4.14
CA GLN A 124 -3.94 9.26 4.71
C GLN A 124 -4.66 8.09 3.99
N TYR A 125 -3.92 7.23 3.29
CA TYR A 125 -4.48 6.14 2.46
C TYR A 125 -5.44 6.60 1.36
N GLN A 126 -5.41 7.89 0.98
CA GLN A 126 -6.25 8.37 -0.12
C GLN A 126 -5.68 7.89 -1.46
N PRO A 127 -6.43 7.13 -2.27
CA PRO A 127 -5.97 6.70 -3.58
C PRO A 127 -5.88 7.88 -4.54
N LEU A 128 -4.68 8.13 -5.07
CA LEU A 128 -4.38 9.17 -6.05
C LEU A 128 -4.35 8.62 -7.47
N LEU A 129 -3.84 7.39 -7.62
CA LEU A 129 -3.77 6.69 -8.89
C LEU A 129 -4.06 5.20 -8.69
N ARG A 130 -4.84 4.62 -9.61
CA ARG A 130 -5.10 3.17 -9.68
C ARG A 130 -4.58 2.64 -11.01
N ILE A 131 -3.86 1.53 -10.94
CA ILE A 131 -3.23 0.87 -12.09
C ILE A 131 -3.82 -0.54 -12.21
N GLY A 132 -4.27 -0.88 -13.41
CA GLY A 132 -4.77 -2.20 -13.75
C GLY A 132 -6.26 -2.43 -13.54
N PRO A 133 -6.72 -3.68 -13.70
CA PRO A 133 -5.92 -4.90 -13.90
C PRO A 133 -5.07 -4.90 -15.18
N LEU A 134 -3.81 -5.32 -15.07
CA LEU A 134 -2.89 -5.49 -16.20
C LEU A 134 -2.38 -6.93 -16.24
N PRO A 135 -2.36 -7.59 -17.41
CA PRO A 135 -1.66 -8.87 -17.55
C PRO A 135 -0.16 -8.63 -17.39
N LEU A 136 0.49 -9.36 -16.49
CA LEU A 136 1.93 -9.32 -16.31
C LEU A 136 2.56 -10.38 -17.22
N ALA A 137 3.13 -9.92 -18.32
CA ALA A 137 3.82 -10.75 -19.30
C ALA A 137 5.17 -11.27 -18.77
N THR A 138 5.71 -12.30 -19.44
CA THR A 138 6.95 -12.97 -19.04
C THR A 138 8.19 -12.10 -19.13
N ASN A 139 8.15 -11.03 -19.93
CA ASN A 139 9.20 -10.02 -20.04
C ASN A 139 9.08 -8.88 -19.01
N GLY A 140 8.07 -8.94 -18.14
CA GLY A 140 7.75 -7.91 -17.17
C GLY A 140 6.77 -6.87 -17.69
N LEU A 141 6.52 -5.86 -16.87
CA LEU A 141 5.65 -4.73 -17.15
C LEU A 141 6.39 -3.43 -16.81
N ALA A 142 6.23 -2.43 -17.68
CA ALA A 142 6.65 -1.06 -17.43
C ALA A 142 5.42 -0.15 -17.45
N THR A 143 5.19 0.58 -16.36
CA THR A 143 4.10 1.56 -16.26
C THR A 143 4.70 2.94 -15.98
N ALA A 144 4.42 3.90 -16.87
CA ALA A 144 4.77 5.29 -16.62
C ALA A 144 3.86 5.87 -15.53
N LEU A 145 4.46 6.55 -14.54
CA LEU A 145 3.73 7.33 -13.55
C LEU A 145 3.99 8.80 -13.83
N ASP A 146 2.92 9.59 -13.93
CA ASP A 146 2.96 11.05 -14.09
C ASP A 146 2.41 11.67 -12.80
N TYR A 147 3.31 12.08 -11.92
CA TYR A 147 3.02 12.55 -10.57
C TYR A 147 2.18 13.84 -10.55
N PRO A 148 2.50 14.88 -11.36
CA PRO A 148 1.63 16.05 -11.45
C PRO A 148 0.21 15.69 -11.89
N LYS A 149 0.06 14.80 -12.88
CA LYS A 149 -1.26 14.36 -13.33
C LYS A 149 -2.03 13.56 -12.28
N ALA A 150 -1.32 12.80 -11.44
CA ALA A 150 -1.90 12.08 -10.32
C ALA A 150 -2.16 12.95 -9.09
N GLY A 151 -1.80 14.24 -9.12
CA GLY A 151 -2.05 15.19 -8.04
C GLY A 151 -1.08 15.07 -6.86
N LEU A 152 0.14 14.57 -7.10
CA LEU A 152 1.18 14.52 -6.07
C LEU A 152 1.78 15.91 -5.87
N SER A 153 1.87 16.32 -4.60
CA SER A 153 2.61 17.49 -4.16
C SER A 153 4.12 17.23 -4.24
N PRO A 154 4.91 18.22 -4.66
CA PRO A 154 6.36 18.19 -4.55
C PRO A 154 6.83 17.93 -3.11
N ARG A 155 7.92 17.16 -2.98
CA ARG A 155 8.65 16.85 -1.75
C ARG A 155 7.87 16.05 -0.70
N GLU A 156 6.72 15.50 -1.07
CA GLU A 156 5.95 14.57 -0.24
C GLU A 156 6.23 13.10 -0.59
N LEU A 157 6.04 12.24 0.40
CA LEU A 157 6.13 10.79 0.25
C LEU A 157 4.76 10.19 -0.07
N TYR A 158 4.76 9.26 -1.02
CA TYR A 158 3.61 8.50 -1.45
C TYR A 158 3.96 7.02 -1.47
N ARG A 159 2.99 6.16 -1.20
CA ARG A 159 3.19 4.71 -1.20
C ARG A 159 2.43 4.07 -2.35
N LEU A 160 3.14 3.30 -3.16
CA LEU A 160 2.57 2.45 -4.19
C LEU A 160 2.37 1.04 -3.61
N TYR A 161 1.12 0.71 -3.29
CA TYR A 161 0.75 -0.67 -2.96
C TYR A 161 0.48 -1.45 -4.24
N TYR A 162 0.87 -2.72 -4.30
CA TYR A 162 0.63 -3.55 -5.47
C TYR A 162 0.32 -5.02 -5.11
N VAL A 163 -0.49 -5.65 -5.95
CA VAL A 163 -0.91 -7.05 -5.82
C VAL A 163 -0.81 -7.73 -7.18
N ALA A 164 -0.18 -8.91 -7.20
CA ALA A 164 -0.23 -9.86 -8.29
C ALA A 164 -1.07 -11.08 -7.89
N THR A 165 -1.98 -11.47 -8.79
CA THR A 165 -2.90 -12.61 -8.62
C THR A 165 -2.86 -13.51 -9.85
N ASP A 166 -3.29 -14.77 -9.71
CA ASP A 166 -3.64 -15.64 -10.83
C ASP A 166 -4.99 -16.35 -10.54
N ALA A 167 -5.34 -17.36 -11.34
CA ALA A 167 -6.56 -18.14 -11.16
C ALA A 167 -6.65 -18.86 -9.81
N SER A 168 -5.52 -19.09 -9.13
CA SER A 168 -5.45 -19.74 -7.82
C SER A 168 -5.45 -18.75 -6.65
N GLY A 169 -5.47 -17.44 -6.91
CA GLY A 169 -5.54 -16.39 -5.88
C GLY A 169 -4.28 -15.55 -5.78
N LEU A 170 -3.87 -15.21 -4.55
CA LEU A 170 -2.73 -14.34 -4.28
C LEU A 170 -1.43 -15.00 -4.77
N VAL A 171 -0.58 -14.22 -5.44
CA VAL A 171 0.77 -14.62 -5.84
C VAL A 171 1.80 -13.80 -5.08
N TYR A 172 1.65 -12.47 -5.12
CA TYR A 172 2.58 -11.54 -4.51
C TYR A 172 1.85 -10.26 -4.12
N LYS A 173 2.25 -9.65 -3.01
CA LYS A 173 1.89 -8.28 -2.65
C LYS A 173 3.05 -7.60 -1.95
N GLY A 174 3.03 -6.29 -1.99
CA GLY A 174 4.03 -5.47 -1.33
C GLY A 174 3.73 -4.00 -1.54
N HIS A 175 4.69 -3.18 -1.13
CA HIS A 175 4.65 -1.75 -1.34
C HIS A 175 6.01 -1.22 -1.78
N GLY A 176 6.00 0.00 -2.29
CA GLY A 176 7.19 0.80 -2.37
C GLY A 176 6.88 2.28 -2.39
N ASP A 177 7.83 3.07 -1.92
CA ASP A 177 7.65 4.48 -1.64
C ASP A 177 8.30 5.35 -2.70
N VAL A 178 7.64 6.45 -3.03
CA VAL A 178 8.06 7.34 -4.10
C VAL A 178 7.97 8.80 -3.69
N ARG A 179 8.83 9.62 -4.31
CA ARG A 179 8.84 11.08 -4.11
C ARG A 179 8.96 11.83 -5.43
N TYR A 180 8.18 12.91 -5.57
CA TYR A 180 8.34 13.93 -6.59
C TYR A 180 9.21 15.06 -6.04
N ASP A 181 10.36 15.37 -6.64
CA ASP A 181 11.31 16.35 -6.09
C ASP A 181 11.84 17.30 -7.19
N PRO A 182 11.02 18.25 -7.68
CA PRO A 182 11.47 19.20 -8.68
C PRO A 182 12.55 20.11 -8.09
N GLN A 183 13.64 20.28 -8.86
CA GLN A 183 14.71 21.24 -8.54
C GLN A 183 14.23 22.68 -8.64
#